data_AF-A0A1F4E029-F1
#
_entry.id   AF-A0A1F4E029-F1
#
_cell.length_a   1.000
_cell.length_b   1.000
_cell.length_c   1.000
_cell.angle_alpha   90.00
_cell.angle_beta   90.00
_cell.angle_gamma   90.00
#
_symmetry.space_group_name_H-M   'P 1'
#
loop_
_entity.id
_entity.type
_entity.pdbx_description
1 polymer ?
#
loop_
_entity_poly.entity_id
_entity_poly.type
_entity_poly.pdbx_seq_one_letter_code
_entity_poly.pdbx_strand_id
1 'polypeptide(L)'
;MWLLNKPALCLLALVSIPAFAQTYPARPIRVLIPFTAGSAADIIARAMEPSMREKLGQPLVIDNRGGAGGNIAAEMTAKSTPDGYTIMMATIGTHAINHSLYSKLSFHPIRNFTPEEFARLIESEMQKWAKVVKAAGVKAD
;
A
#
# COMPACT_ATOMS: atom_id res chain seq x y z
N MET A 1 58.22 26.68 32.74
CA MET A 1 57.71 27.00 31.39
C MET A 1 58.49 26.07 30.47
N TRP A 2 58.01 24.88 30.08
CA TRP A 2 56.98 24.62 29.07
C TRP A 2 56.37 23.23 29.31
N LEU A 3 55.04 23.16 29.48
CA LEU A 3 54.26 21.92 29.55
C LEU A 3 53.87 21.50 28.12
N LEU A 4 54.39 20.36 27.64
CA LEU A 4 53.95 19.78 26.36
C LEU A 4 52.60 19.07 26.54
N ASN A 5 51.54 19.69 26.01
CA ASN A 5 50.19 19.13 25.95
C ASN A 5 50.10 18.18 24.73
N LYS A 6 49.92 16.87 24.96
CA LYS A 6 49.65 15.89 23.89
C LYS A 6 48.14 15.86 23.63
N PRO A 7 47.63 16.19 22.43
CA PRO A 7 46.22 16.04 22.14
C PRO A 7 45.90 14.54 22.01
N ALA A 8 45.08 14.02 22.92
CA ALA A 8 44.53 12.67 22.84
C ALA A 8 43.60 12.59 21.63
N LEU A 9 44.03 11.88 20.59
CA LEU A 9 43.24 11.60 19.40
C LEU A 9 42.18 10.54 19.77
N CYS A 10 40.96 10.96 20.11
CA CYS A 10 39.82 10.08 20.29
C CYS A 10 39.44 9.44 18.95
N LEU A 11 39.82 8.18 18.74
CA LEU A 11 39.26 7.33 17.68
C LEU A 11 37.77 7.09 17.97
N LEU A 12 36.89 7.75 17.23
CA LEU A 12 35.48 7.35 17.15
C LEU A 12 35.39 6.07 16.32
N ALA A 13 35.31 4.92 16.98
CA ALA A 13 34.97 3.67 16.34
C ALA A 13 33.51 3.73 15.87
N LEU A 14 33.29 3.75 14.55
CA LEU A 14 31.97 3.50 13.97
C LEU A 14 31.59 2.04 14.25
N VAL A 15 30.74 1.82 15.25
CA VAL A 15 30.09 0.54 15.48
C VAL A 15 28.96 0.43 14.46
N SER A 16 29.16 -0.36 13.40
CA SER A 16 28.09 -0.74 12.48
C SER A 16 27.12 -1.68 13.19
N ILE A 17 25.93 -1.19 13.52
CA ILE A 17 24.84 -2.01 14.06
C ILE A 17 24.24 -2.81 12.90
N PRO A 18 24.12 -4.14 12.99
CA PRO A 18 23.49 -4.93 11.95
C PRO A 18 22.00 -4.57 11.86
N ALA A 19 21.56 -4.14 10.68
CA ALA A 19 20.15 -3.92 10.39
C ALA A 19 19.48 -5.27 10.11
N PHE A 20 18.56 -5.70 10.97
CA PHE A 20 17.70 -6.85 10.69
C PHE A 20 16.68 -6.45 9.61
N ALA A 21 16.68 -7.18 8.49
CA ALA A 21 15.64 -7.05 7.48
C ALA A 21 14.29 -7.37 8.13
N GLN A 22 13.37 -6.40 8.17
CA GLN A 22 12.04 -6.65 8.70
C GLN A 22 11.29 -7.61 7.76
N THR A 23 10.84 -8.73 8.30
CA THR A 23 9.95 -9.66 7.61
C THR A 23 8.61 -9.00 7.36
N TYR A 24 8.21 -8.91 6.10
CA TYR A 24 6.88 -8.42 5.74
C TYR A 24 5.84 -9.55 5.83
N PRO A 25 4.63 -9.27 6.35
CA PRO A 25 4.24 -8.05 7.04
C PRO A 25 4.67 -8.04 8.51
N ALA A 26 5.24 -6.91 8.97
CA ALA A 26 5.65 -6.70 10.37
C ALA A 26 4.56 -5.99 11.21
N ARG A 27 3.48 -5.54 10.55
CA ARG A 27 2.36 -4.80 11.13
C ARG A 27 1.09 -5.04 10.30
N PRO A 28 -0.10 -4.69 10.81
CA PRO A 28 -1.34 -4.80 10.07
C PRO A 28 -1.31 -4.08 8.72
N ILE A 29 -1.98 -4.66 7.72
CA ILE A 29 -2.15 -4.05 6.39
C ILE A 29 -3.52 -3.38 6.35
N ARG A 30 -3.55 -2.10 5.99
CA ARG A 30 -4.80 -1.34 5.82
C ARG A 30 -5.36 -1.58 4.43
N VAL A 31 -6.61 -2.03 4.37
CA VAL A 31 -7.35 -2.25 3.13
C VAL A 31 -8.44 -1.19 3.03
N LEU A 32 -8.25 -0.24 2.12
CA LEU A 32 -9.25 0.78 1.83
C LEU A 32 -10.38 0.19 1.00
N ILE A 33 -11.60 0.37 1.48
CA ILE A 33 -12.82 0.05 0.72
C ILE A 33 -13.41 1.36 0.22
N PRO A 34 -13.57 1.56 -1.10
CA PRO A 34 -14.01 2.83 -1.67
C PRO A 34 -15.50 3.15 -1.46
N PHE A 35 -16.23 2.31 -0.71
CA PHE A 35 -17.66 2.40 -0.49
C PHE A 35 -18.02 2.15 0.97
N THR A 36 -19.30 2.34 1.30
CA THR A 36 -19.83 2.12 2.66
C THR A 36 -19.66 0.67 3.12
N ALA A 37 -19.66 0.47 4.45
CA ALA A 37 -19.75 -0.86 5.04
C ALA A 37 -21.00 -1.58 4.54
N GLY A 38 -20.90 -2.89 4.32
CA GLY A 38 -21.95 -3.71 3.70
C GLY A 38 -22.06 -3.62 2.18
N SER A 39 -21.24 -2.80 1.51
CA SER A 39 -21.12 -2.85 0.04
C SER A 39 -20.52 -4.18 -0.43
N ALA A 40 -20.70 -4.53 -1.70
CA ALA A 40 -20.13 -5.77 -2.26
C ALA A 40 -18.61 -5.88 -2.02
N ALA A 41 -17.86 -4.77 -2.19
CA ALA A 41 -16.42 -4.74 -1.94
C ALA A 41 -16.07 -4.97 -0.46
N ASP A 42 -16.87 -4.42 0.47
CA ASP A 42 -16.70 -4.62 1.91
C ASP A 42 -16.94 -6.08 2.31
N ILE A 43 -18.03 -6.68 1.79
CA ILE A 43 -18.38 -8.09 2.04
C ILE A 43 -17.26 -9.01 1.57
N ILE A 44 -16.75 -8.80 0.35
CA ILE A 44 -15.64 -9.59 -0.19
C ILE A 44 -14.38 -9.44 0.67
N ALA A 45 -14.00 -8.20 1.04
CA ALA A 45 -12.81 -7.96 1.85
C ALA A 45 -12.91 -8.63 3.23
N ARG A 46 -14.08 -8.55 3.89
CA ARG A 46 -14.34 -9.19 5.19
C ARG A 46 -14.35 -10.71 5.09
N ALA A 47 -14.86 -11.27 3.99
CA ALA A 47 -14.83 -12.71 3.76
C ALA A 47 -13.40 -13.24 3.55
N MET A 48 -12.53 -12.45 2.91
CA MET A 48 -11.13 -12.82 2.68
C MET A 48 -10.24 -12.65 3.91
N GLU A 49 -10.54 -11.70 4.80
CA GLU A 49 -9.68 -11.33 5.94
C GLU A 49 -9.23 -12.52 6.80
N PRO A 50 -10.11 -13.45 7.24
CA PRO A 50 -9.69 -14.52 8.15
C PRO A 50 -8.61 -15.42 7.55
N SER A 51 -8.77 -15.80 6.27
CA SER A 51 -7.80 -16.64 5.56
C SER A 51 -6.50 -15.89 5.29
N MET A 52 -6.60 -14.61 4.93
CA MET A 52 -5.42 -13.77 4.70
C MET A 52 -4.64 -13.53 6.00
N ARG A 53 -5.33 -13.31 7.13
CA ARG A 53 -4.71 -13.15 8.45
C ARG A 53 -3.95 -14.38 8.89
N GLU A 54 -4.52 -15.57 8.69
CA GLU A 54 -3.84 -16.84 8.98
C GLU A 54 -2.54 -16.97 8.16
N LYS A 55 -2.61 -16.66 6.87
CA LYS A 55 -1.48 -16.77 5.94
C LYS A 55 -0.39 -15.71 6.17
N LEU A 56 -0.80 -14.50 6.50
CA LEU A 56 0.10 -13.35 6.65
C LEU A 56 0.66 -13.19 8.07
N GLY A 57 0.03 -13.80 9.08
CA GLY A 57 0.36 -13.59 10.49
C GLY A 57 0.04 -12.17 11.00
N GLN A 58 -0.58 -11.33 10.17
CA GLN A 58 -1.00 -9.97 10.48
C GLN A 58 -2.42 -9.75 9.94
N PRO A 59 -3.28 -9.00 10.65
CA PRO A 59 -4.65 -8.75 10.21
C PRO A 59 -4.70 -7.79 9.02
N LEU A 60 -5.74 -7.94 8.21
CA LEU A 60 -6.14 -6.90 7.24
C LEU A 60 -7.16 -5.97 7.90
N VAL A 61 -6.77 -4.71 8.12
CA VAL A 61 -7.64 -3.69 8.72
C VAL A 61 -8.49 -3.08 7.62
N ILE A 62 -9.77 -3.48 7.59
CA ILE A 62 -10.74 -3.02 6.61
C ILE A 62 -11.24 -1.63 7.00
N ASP A 63 -10.98 -0.64 6.15
CA ASP A 63 -11.30 0.76 6.38
C ASP A 63 -12.16 1.32 5.24
N ASN A 64 -13.45 1.54 5.53
CA ASN A 64 -14.41 2.07 4.57
C ASN A 64 -14.25 3.59 4.40
N ARG A 65 -13.78 4.01 3.23
CA ARG A 65 -13.58 5.42 2.84
C ARG A 65 -14.40 5.75 1.61
N GLY A 66 -15.71 5.82 1.81
CA GLY A 66 -16.67 6.20 0.76
C GLY A 66 -16.63 7.68 0.40
N GLY A 67 -17.24 8.01 -0.74
CA GLY A 67 -17.45 9.38 -1.23
C GLY A 67 -16.88 9.62 -2.63
N ALA A 68 -17.49 10.55 -3.36
CA ALA A 68 -17.12 10.90 -4.75
C ALA A 68 -16.94 9.68 -5.67
N GLY A 69 -17.89 8.74 -5.66
CA GLY A 69 -17.82 7.52 -6.48
C GLY A 69 -16.65 6.59 -6.13
N GLY A 70 -16.04 6.74 -4.95
CA GLY A 70 -14.87 5.97 -4.50
C GLY A 70 -13.52 6.66 -4.73
N ASN A 71 -13.51 7.88 -5.28
CA ASN A 71 -12.28 8.62 -5.55
C ASN A 71 -11.50 9.00 -4.29
N ILE A 72 -12.18 9.16 -3.15
CA ILE A 72 -11.52 9.50 -1.88
C ILE A 72 -10.54 8.38 -1.46
N ALA A 73 -10.99 7.12 -1.47
CA ALA A 73 -10.12 5.99 -1.17
C ALA A 73 -9.02 5.80 -2.22
N ALA A 74 -9.34 6.03 -3.50
CA ALA A 74 -8.37 5.92 -4.59
C ALA A 74 -7.24 6.94 -4.41
N GLU A 75 -7.57 8.19 -4.10
CA GLU A 75 -6.59 9.24 -3.83
C GLU A 75 -5.73 8.93 -2.59
N MET A 76 -6.34 8.46 -1.51
CA MET A 76 -5.59 8.03 -0.31
C MET A 76 -4.60 6.91 -0.62
N THR A 77 -5.00 5.94 -1.44
CA THR A 77 -4.16 4.81 -1.84
C THR A 77 -3.04 5.25 -2.76
N ALA A 78 -3.34 6.12 -3.72
CA ALA A 78 -2.35 6.67 -4.64
C ALA A 78 -1.24 7.47 -3.94
N LYS A 79 -1.59 8.17 -2.86
CA LYS A 79 -0.65 8.96 -2.05
C LYS A 79 0.09 8.15 -0.98
N SER A 80 -0.28 6.89 -0.78
CA SER A 80 0.36 6.02 0.21
C SER A 80 1.75 5.55 -0.24
N THR A 81 2.58 5.15 0.72
CA THR A 81 3.86 4.50 0.42
C THR A 81 3.60 3.19 -0.34
N PRO A 82 4.31 2.92 -1.46
CA PRO A 82 4.14 1.70 -2.24
C PRO A 82 4.84 0.50 -1.57
N ASP A 83 4.56 0.27 -0.28
CA ASP A 83 5.22 -0.72 0.56
C ASP A 83 4.35 -1.94 0.89
N GLY A 84 3.10 -1.95 0.40
CA GLY A 84 2.10 -2.99 0.61
C GLY A 84 1.36 -2.94 1.95
N TYR A 85 1.51 -1.89 2.76
CA TYR A 85 0.75 -1.71 4.01
C TYR A 85 -0.52 -0.87 3.86
N THR A 86 -0.67 -0.17 2.73
CA THR A 86 -1.94 0.46 2.33
C THR A 86 -2.29 0.00 0.93
N ILE A 87 -3.39 -0.73 0.81
CA ILE A 87 -3.91 -1.24 -0.46
C ILE A 87 -5.40 -0.89 -0.56
N MET A 88 -5.97 -1.00 -1.77
CA MET A 88 -7.38 -0.72 -2.00
C MET A 88 -8.08 -1.89 -2.69
N MET A 89 -9.35 -2.10 -2.36
CA MET A 89 -10.27 -2.86 -3.19
C MET A 89 -10.68 -2.01 -4.39
N ALA A 90 -9.90 -2.09 -5.47
CA ALA A 90 -10.19 -1.40 -6.73
C ALA A 90 -11.44 -1.97 -7.41
N THR A 91 -12.16 -1.11 -8.12
CA THR A 91 -13.33 -1.48 -8.94
C THR A 91 -13.25 -0.82 -10.30
N ILE A 92 -14.00 -1.34 -11.28
CA ILE A 92 -14.12 -0.71 -12.60
C ILE A 92 -14.60 0.75 -12.47
N GLY A 93 -15.52 1.02 -11.54
CA GLY A 93 -15.98 2.37 -11.23
C GLY A 93 -14.84 3.33 -10.90
N THR A 94 -14.01 2.95 -9.92
CA THR A 94 -12.92 3.80 -9.41
C THR A 94 -11.74 3.93 -10.38
N HIS A 95 -11.46 2.91 -11.18
CA HIS A 95 -10.24 2.83 -12.00
C HIS A 95 -10.46 3.10 -13.50
N ALA A 96 -11.70 3.03 -14.00
CA ALA A 96 -12.00 3.22 -15.41
C ALA A 96 -13.16 4.20 -15.68
N ILE A 97 -14.24 4.19 -14.88
CA ILE A 97 -15.43 5.00 -15.19
C ILE A 97 -15.28 6.44 -14.69
N ASN A 98 -14.78 6.63 -13.46
CA ASN A 98 -14.80 7.92 -12.78
C ASN A 98 -14.05 9.04 -13.52
N HIS A 99 -13.00 8.74 -14.28
CA HIS A 99 -12.28 9.76 -15.04
C HIS A 99 -13.14 10.42 -16.12
N SER A 100 -14.11 9.70 -16.70
CA SER A 100 -15.04 10.28 -17.67
C SER A 100 -16.18 11.06 -17.01
N LEU A 101 -16.44 10.82 -15.73
CA LEU A 101 -17.57 11.42 -15.00
C LEU A 101 -17.17 12.63 -14.14
N TYR A 102 -15.93 12.67 -13.66
CA TYR A 102 -15.44 13.73 -12.78
C TYR A 102 -14.44 14.63 -13.52
N SER A 103 -14.81 15.90 -13.69
CA SER A 103 -14.01 16.90 -14.42
C SER A 103 -12.72 17.31 -13.69
N LYS A 104 -12.65 17.08 -12.37
CA LYS A 104 -11.46 17.30 -11.55
C LYS A 104 -11.28 16.12 -10.62
N LEU A 105 -10.25 15.32 -10.90
CA LEU A 105 -9.78 14.30 -9.99
C LEU A 105 -8.42 14.72 -9.44
N SER A 106 -8.24 14.70 -8.12
CA SER A 106 -6.94 14.92 -7.48
C SER A 106 -5.96 13.75 -7.70
N PHE A 107 -6.45 12.66 -8.32
CA PHE A 107 -5.69 11.51 -8.75
C PHE A 107 -6.14 11.11 -10.16
N HIS A 108 -5.23 11.14 -11.13
CA HIS A 108 -5.46 10.66 -12.49
C HIS A 108 -4.73 9.32 -12.66
N PRO A 109 -5.42 8.18 -12.51
CA PRO A 109 -4.80 6.88 -12.72
C PRO A 109 -4.38 6.66 -14.18
N ILE A 110 -5.10 7.31 -15.10
CA ILE A 110 -5.00 7.17 -16.56
C ILE A 110 -5.36 8.54 -17.12
N ARG A 111 -4.57 9.12 -18.04
CA ARG A 111 -4.75 10.51 -18.50
C ARG A 111 -5.38 10.59 -19.89
N ASN A 112 -5.06 9.63 -20.75
CA ASN A 112 -5.43 9.56 -22.15
C ASN A 112 -6.22 8.28 -22.50
N PHE A 113 -6.58 7.46 -21.50
CA PHE A 113 -7.35 6.22 -21.66
C PHE A 113 -6.86 5.30 -22.78
N THR A 114 -5.55 5.21 -22.95
CA THR A 114 -4.97 4.23 -23.85
C THR A 114 -4.88 2.86 -23.17
N PRO A 115 -4.95 1.74 -23.91
CA PRO A 115 -4.71 0.41 -23.35
C PRO A 115 -3.40 0.31 -22.56
N GLU A 116 -2.35 0.98 -23.01
CA GLU A 116 -1.02 1.00 -22.36
C GLU A 116 -1.03 1.78 -21.04
N GLU A 117 -1.79 2.88 -20.96
CA GLU A 117 -1.97 3.60 -19.70
C GLU A 117 -2.81 2.82 -18.70
N PHE A 118 -3.87 2.14 -19.17
CA PHE A 118 -4.63 1.23 -18.33
C PHE A 118 -3.77 0.06 -17.84
N ALA A 119 -2.94 -0.52 -18.70
CA ALA A 119 -1.98 -1.57 -18.32
C ALA A 119 -1.01 -1.08 -17.24
N ARG A 120 -0.46 0.14 -17.37
CA ARG A 120 0.41 0.74 -16.34
C ARG A 120 -0.30 0.94 -15.00
N LEU A 121 -1.57 1.34 -15.01
CA LEU A 121 -2.36 1.41 -13.78
C LEU A 121 -2.46 0.03 -13.12
N ILE A 122 -2.86 -0.99 -13.89
CA ILE A 122 -2.96 -2.36 -13.39
C ILE A 122 -1.63 -2.86 -12.86
N GLU A 123 -0.51 -2.63 -13.58
CA GLU A 123 0.83 -2.96 -13.11
C GLU A 123 1.15 -2.29 -11.77
N SER A 124 0.82 -1.01 -11.61
CA SER A 124 1.08 -0.28 -10.37
C SER A 124 0.29 -0.85 -9.18
N GLU A 125 -0.96 -1.25 -9.40
CA GLU A 125 -1.80 -1.90 -8.39
C GLU A 125 -1.33 -3.33 -8.13
N MET A 126 -0.89 -4.04 -9.16
CA MET A 126 -0.27 -5.35 -9.05
C MET A 126 1.00 -5.30 -8.22
N GLN A 127 1.83 -4.26 -8.30
CA GLN A 127 3.00 -4.15 -7.41
C GLN A 127 2.61 -4.03 -5.93
N LYS A 128 1.57 -3.26 -5.62
CA LYS A 128 1.05 -3.12 -4.25
C LYS A 128 0.49 -4.45 -3.73
N TRP A 129 -0.30 -5.14 -4.55
CA TRP A 129 -0.90 -6.43 -4.21
C TRP A 129 0.10 -7.60 -4.26
N ALA A 130 1.13 -7.56 -5.11
CA ALA A 130 2.07 -8.66 -5.30
C ALA A 130 2.78 -9.02 -4.00
N LYS A 131 3.14 -8.01 -3.20
CA LYS A 131 3.76 -8.23 -1.89
C LYS A 131 2.82 -8.95 -0.94
N VAL A 132 1.54 -8.57 -0.93
CA VAL A 132 0.47 -9.18 -0.13
C VAL A 132 0.22 -10.62 -0.57
N VAL A 133 0.04 -10.84 -1.87
CA VAL A 133 -0.26 -12.16 -2.45
C VAL A 133 0.91 -13.13 -2.23
N LYS A 134 2.15 -12.68 -2.47
CA LYS A 134 3.35 -13.48 -2.25
C LYS A 134 3.52 -13.85 -0.77
N ALA A 135 3.32 -12.89 0.13
CA ALA A 135 3.40 -13.15 1.57
C ALA A 135 2.31 -14.10 2.05
N ALA A 136 1.10 -13.99 1.48
CA ALA A 136 0.00 -14.87 1.84
C ALA A 136 0.13 -16.28 1.23
N GLY A 137 1.09 -16.50 0.31
CA GLY A 137 1.23 -17.80 -0.36
C GLY A 137 -0.05 -18.26 -1.07
N VAL A 138 -0.92 -17.32 -1.49
CA VAL A 138 -2.16 -17.63 -2.20
C VAL A 138 -1.77 -18.09 -3.60
N LYS A 139 -2.11 -19.33 -3.92
CA LYS A 139 -2.10 -19.84 -5.29
C LYS A 139 -3.52 -19.69 -5.83
N ALA A 140 -3.64 -19.27 -7.09
CA ALA A 140 -4.89 -19.49 -7.81
C ALA A 140 -4.97 -21.00 -8.06
N ASP A 141 -6.06 -21.61 -7.63
CA ASP A 141 -6.39 -23.00 -7.96
C ASP A 141 -6.66 -23.12 -9.47
#